data_AF-A0A845W1E9-F1
#
_entry.id   AF-A0A845W1E9-F1
#
_cell.length_a   1.000
_cell.length_b   1.000
_cell.length_c   1.000
_cell.angle_alpha   90.00
_cell.angle_beta   90.00
_cell.angle_gamma   90.00
#
_symmetry.space_group_name_H-M   'P 1'
#
loop_
_entity.id
_entity.type
_entity.pdbx_description
1 polymer ?
#
loop_
_entity_poly.entity_id
_entity_poly.type
_entity_poly.pdbx_seq_one_letter_code
_entity_poly.pdbx_strand_id
1 'polypeptide(L)' 'MNPKYYPLAQELIADNQGNIQKVVINFQDYKRLIESFEDEGLYRAMMEVKDETPLSLEEALAELDQE' A
#
# COMPACT_ATOMS: atom_id res chain seq x y z
N MET A 1 -5.95 -0.11 -27.71
CA MET A 1 -5.17 -0.17 -26.46
C MET A 1 -4.70 -1.61 -26.27
N ASN A 2 -3.42 -1.85 -25.93
CA ASN A 2 -2.89 -3.21 -25.76
C ASN A 2 -3.11 -3.68 -24.30
N PRO A 3 -3.84 -4.77 -24.04
CA PRO A 3 -4.13 -5.28 -22.70
C PRO A 3 -2.88 -5.57 -21.85
N LYS A 4 -1.71 -5.77 -22.47
CA LYS A 4 -0.44 -6.02 -21.77
C LYS A 4 -0.01 -4.89 -20.83
N TYR A 5 -0.48 -3.66 -21.05
CA TYR A 5 -0.09 -2.52 -20.21
C TYR A 5 -0.95 -2.36 -18.96
N TYR A 6 -2.10 -3.04 -18.86
CA TYR A 6 -3.03 -2.91 -17.74
C TYR A 6 -3.55 -4.28 -17.30
N PRO A 7 -2.68 -5.14 -16.75
CA PRO A 7 -2.98 -6.55 -16.49
C PRO A 7 -4.11 -6.78 -15.48
N LEU A 8 -4.43 -5.79 -14.64
CA LEU A 8 -5.50 -5.85 -13.63
C LEU A 8 -6.79 -5.15 -14.09
N ALA A 9 -6.76 -4.44 -15.21
CA ALA A 9 -7.92 -3.70 -15.71
C ALA A 9 -8.89 -4.65 -16.43
N GLN A 10 -10.13 -4.67 -15.97
CA GLN A 10 -11.25 -5.29 -16.68
C GLN A 10 -11.82 -4.34 -17.74
N GLU A 11 -11.85 -3.04 -17.45
CA GLU A 11 -12.31 -2.00 -18.36
C GLU A 11 -11.53 -0.69 -18.14
N LEU A 12 -11.33 0.07 -19.21
CA LEU A 12 -10.74 1.40 -19.19
C LEU A 12 -11.77 2.40 -19.69
N ILE A 13 -12.12 3.38 -18.85
CA ILE A 13 -13.08 4.43 -19.20
C ILE A 13 -12.28 5.69 -19.50
N ALA A 14 -12.33 6.12 -20.76
CA ALA A 14 -11.62 7.29 -21.27
C ALA A 14 -12.56 8.49 -21.49
N ASP A 15 -11.99 9.69 -21.52
CA ASP A 15 -12.69 10.90 -21.94
C ASP A 15 -12.81 11.00 -23.47
N ASN A 16 -13.44 12.08 -23.92
CA ASN A 16 -13.66 12.35 -25.35
C ASN A 16 -12.35 12.58 -26.14
N GLN A 17 -11.22 12.80 -25.46
CA GLN A 17 -9.90 12.94 -26.06
C GLN A 17 -9.11 11.62 -26.05
N GLY A 18 -9.65 10.57 -25.43
CA GLY A 18 -9.03 9.25 -25.31
C GLY A 18 -8.12 9.10 -24.09
N ASN A 19 -8.09 10.05 -23.15
CA ASN A 19 -7.33 9.94 -21.91
C ASN A 19 -8.08 9.05 -20.92
N ILE A 20 -7.40 8.07 -20.31
CA ILE A 20 -8.00 7.18 -19.30
C ILE A 20 -8.27 8.00 -18.03
N GLN A 21 -9.53 8.04 -17.59
CA GLN A 21 -9.92 8.72 -16.35
C GLN A 21 -10.33 7.75 -15.25
N LYS A 22 -10.80 6.55 -15.61
CA LYS A 22 -11.18 5.51 -14.64
C LYS A 22 -10.75 4.14 -15.14
N VAL A 23 -10.47 3.26 -14.18
CA VAL A 23 -10.12 1.86 -14.42
C VAL A 23 -11.08 1.02 -13.60
N VAL A 24 -11.76 0.08 -14.24
CA VAL A 24 -12.55 -0.94 -13.57
C VAL A 24 -11.66 -2.14 -13.35
N ILE A 25 -11.59 -2.63 -12.12
CA ILE A 25 -10.77 -3.76 -11.70
C ILE A 25 -11.63 -4.74 -10.90
N ASN A 26 -11.21 -6.00 -10.84
CA ASN A 26 -11.88 -6.97 -9.98
C ASN A 26 -11.72 -6.54 -8.50
N PHE A 27 -12.79 -6.67 -7.72
CA PHE A 27 -12.77 -6.30 -6.31
C PHE A 27 -11.73 -7.06 -5.48
N GLN A 28 -11.52 -8.35 -5.77
CA GLN A 28 -10.52 -9.17 -5.07
C GLN A 28 -9.10 -8.75 -5.44
N ASP A 29 -8.86 -8.41 -6.71
CA ASP A 29 -7.57 -7.90 -7.16
C ASP A 29 -7.26 -6.53 -6.55
N TYR A 30 -8.27 -5.66 -6.42
CA TYR A 30 -8.15 -4.40 -5.69
C TYR A 30 -7.75 -4.61 -4.23
N LYS A 31 -8.45 -5.53 -3.52
CA LYS A 31 -8.12 -5.83 -2.12
C LYS A 31 -6.67 -6.30 -1.96
N ARG A 32 -6.23 -7.25 -2.79
CA ARG A 32 -4.86 -7.76 -2.77
C ARG A 32 -3.83 -6.66 -3.04
N LEU A 33 -4.17 -5.71 -3.91
CA LEU A 33 -3.30 -4.57 -4.20
C LEU A 33 -3.13 -3.67 -2.97
N ILE A 34 -4.23 -3.36 -2.28
CA ILE A 34 -4.18 -2.57 -1.03
C ILE A 34 -3.38 -3.31 0.05
N GLU A 35 -3.66 -4.59 0.28
CA GLU A 35 -2.92 -5.44 1.23
C GLU A 35 -1.42 -5.43 0.92
N SER A 36 -1.03 -5.54 -0.36
CA SER A 36 0.38 -5.50 -0.76
C SER A 36 1.06 -4.16 -0.43
N PHE A 37 0.34 -3.03 -0.59
CA PHE A 37 0.87 -1.71 -0.24
C PHE A 37 0.98 -1.52 1.28
N GLU A 38 0.01 -2.02 2.04
CA GLU A 38 0.03 -1.97 3.51
C GLU A 38 1.17 -2.81 4.06
N ASP A 39 1.35 -4.05 3.57
CA ASP A 39 2.45 -4.94 3.96
C ASP A 39 3.81 -4.34 3.62
N GLU A 40 3.96 -3.74 2.42
CA GLU A 40 5.20 -3.06 2.04
C GLU A 40 5.48 -1.84 2.93
N GLY A 41 4.46 -1.05 3.24
CA GLY A 41 4.57 0.10 4.13
C GLY A 41 5.02 -0.30 5.53
N LEU A 42 4.38 -1.33 6.09
CA LEU A 42 4.75 -1.89 7.40
C LEU A 42 6.18 -2.44 7.39
N TYR A 43 6.54 -3.21 6.35
CA TYR A 43 7.89 -3.74 6.21
C TYR A 43 8.93 -2.62 6.19
N ARG A 44 8.70 -1.55 5.42
CA ARG A 44 9.60 -0.39 5.37
C ARG A 44 9.75 0.27 6.75
N ALA A 45 8.66 0.51 7.46
CA ALA A 45 8.69 1.08 8.82
C ALA A 45 9.49 0.20 9.79
N MET A 46 9.28 -1.12 9.76
CA MET A 46 10.08 -2.06 10.56
C MET A 46 11.57 -2.04 10.18
N MET A 47 11.88 -1.87 8.89
CA MET A 47 13.25 -1.81 8.41
C MET A 47 13.98 -0.52 8.81
N GLU A 48 13.26 0.60 8.94
CA GLU A 48 13.80 1.88 9.39
C GLU A 48 14.32 1.81 10.83
N VAL A 49 13.64 1.03 11.68
CA VAL A 49 13.95 0.88 13.12
C VAL A 49 14.70 -0.42 13.44
N LYS A 50 15.15 -1.18 12.43
CA LYS A 50 15.69 -2.54 12.61
C LYS A 50 16.88 -2.66 13.58
N ASP A 51 17.66 -1.58 13.70
CA ASP A 51 18.90 -1.53 14.48
C ASP A 51 18.69 -0.78 15.82
N GLU A 52 17.46 -0.32 16.10
CA GLU A 52 17.12 0.30 17.38
C GLU A 52 17.14 -0.73 18.51
N THR A 53 17.40 -0.24 19.73
CA THR A 53 17.40 -1.12 20.91
C THR A 53 15.96 -1.42 21.31
N PRO A 54 15.51 -2.68 21.33
CA PRO A 54 14.16 -3.01 21.77
C PRO A 54 13.96 -2.68 23.24
N LEU A 55 12.82 -2.09 23.55
CA LEU A 55 12.42 -1.77 24.91
C LEU A 55 11.61 -2.93 25.52
N SER A 56 11.71 -3.09 26.83
CA SER A 56 10.69 -3.80 27.60
C SER A 56 9.37 -3.02 27.61
N LEU A 57 8.28 -3.69 28.02
CA LEU A 57 6.99 -3.02 28.16
C LEU A 57 7.04 -1.84 29.13
N GLU A 58 7.72 -1.99 30.28
CA GLU A 58 7.85 -0.90 31.25
C GLU A 58 8.62 0.30 30.67
N GLU A 59 9.71 0.04 29.93
CA GLU A 59 10.51 1.10 29.29
C GLU A 59 9.71 1.81 28.19
N ALA A 60 8.99 1.06 27.33
CA ALA A 60 8.17 1.64 26.28
C ALA A 60 7.03 2.51 26.83
N LEU A 61 6.40 2.11 27.94
CA LEU A 61 5.36 2.92 28.60
C LEU A 61 5.95 4.20 29.20
N ALA A 62 7.14 4.12 29.80
CA ALA A 62 7.81 5.29 30.37
C ALA A 62 8.30 6.29 29.30
N GLU A 63 8.63 5.81 28.10
CA GLU A 63 8.97 6.64 26.95
C GLU A 63 7.74 7.29 26.31
N LEU A 64 6.64 6.53 26.16
CA LEU A 64 5.36 7.05 25.65
C LEU A 64 4.79 8.19 26.50
N ASP A 65 4.92 8.12 27.84
CA ASP A 65 4.46 9.17 28.75
C ASP A 65 5.28 10.48 28.65
N GLN A 66 6.42 10.47 27.95
CA GLN A 66 7.30 11.63 27.75
C GLN A 66 7.04 12.38 26.42
N GLU A 67 6.31 11.77 25.48
CA GLU A 67 5.86 12.41 24.23
C GLU A 67 4.59 13.25 24.42
#